data_AF-A0A961CBE6-F1
#
_entry.id   AF-A0A961CBE6-F1
#
_cell.length_a   1.000
_cell.length_b   1.000
_cell.length_c   1.000
_cell.angle_alpha   90.00
_cell.angle_beta   90.00
_cell.angle_gamma   90.00
#
_symmetry.space_group_name_H-M   'P 1'
#
loop_
_entity.id
_entity.type
_entity.pdbx_description
1 polymer ?
#
loop_
_entity_poly.entity_id
_entity_poly.type
_entity_poly.pdbx_seq_one_letter_code
_entity_poly.pdbx_strand_id
1 'polypeptide(L)'
;FPQRASYAVSLAYRIRYTMQFNAREAMHLLELRTGIQGHPSYRSVGQQMHKLIADKAGHHTIAEMMKFVDHSGEPELERLEAERRAEQRREAP
;
A
#
# COMPACT_ATOMS: atom_id res chain seq x y z
N PHE A 1 -34.92 -0.04 1.60
CA PHE A 1 -34.16 1.09 1.00
C PHE A 1 -32.68 0.71 0.77
N PRO A 2 -32.38 -0.17 -0.19
CA PRO A 2 -31.02 -0.67 -0.40
C PRO A 2 -30.02 0.44 -0.77
N GLN A 3 -30.43 1.47 -1.52
CA GLN A 3 -29.55 2.58 -1.89
C GLN A 3 -29.13 3.46 -0.69
N ARG A 4 -29.93 3.47 0.38
CA ARG A 4 -29.68 4.28 1.58
C ARG A 4 -29.03 3.49 2.71
N ALA A 5 -29.08 2.16 2.65
CA ALA A 5 -28.59 1.27 3.70
C ALA A 5 -27.09 1.46 3.98
N SER A 6 -26.29 1.72 2.94
CA SER A 6 -24.85 1.92 3.08
C SER A 6 -24.46 3.18 3.86
N TYR A 7 -25.37 4.14 4.05
CA TYR A 7 -25.10 5.32 4.89
C TYR A 7 -25.14 5.01 6.39
N ALA A 8 -25.72 3.87 6.79
CA ALA A 8 -25.81 3.48 8.19
C ALA A 8 -24.61 2.65 8.67
N VAL A 9 -23.70 2.24 7.78
CA VAL A 9 -22.53 1.43 8.13
C VAL A 9 -21.27 2.29 8.26
N SER A 10 -20.35 1.88 9.14
CA SER A 10 -19.07 2.57 9.32
C SER A 10 -18.07 2.24 8.20
N LEU A 11 -16.98 3.00 8.12
CA LEU A 11 -15.90 2.76 7.15
C LEU A 11 -15.08 1.48 7.39
N ALA A 12 -15.30 0.78 8.50
CA ALA A 12 -14.54 -0.42 8.89
C ALA A 12 -15.09 -1.73 8.29
N TYR A 13 -16.13 -1.67 7.47
CA TYR A 13 -16.71 -2.86 6.84
C TYR A 13 -15.94 -3.29 5.59
N ARG A 14 -15.93 -4.60 5.33
CA ARG A 14 -15.26 -5.18 4.15
C ARG A 14 -16.06 -4.88 2.88
N ILE A 15 -15.44 -4.22 1.92
CA ILE A 15 -16.00 -3.98 0.59
C ILE A 15 -15.30 -4.90 -0.41
N ARG A 16 -16.09 -5.57 -1.25
CA ARG A 16 -15.58 -6.33 -2.39
C ARG A 16 -15.59 -5.43 -3.62
N TYR A 17 -14.43 -5.30 -4.25
CA TYR A 17 -14.26 -4.51 -5.46
C TYR A 17 -13.22 -5.17 -6.36
N THR A 18 -13.25 -4.84 -7.64
CA THR A 18 -12.29 -5.30 -8.64
C THR A 18 -11.55 -4.07 -9.16
N MET A 19 -10.24 -4.17 -9.29
CA MET A 19 -9.40 -3.18 -9.96
C MET A 19 -8.76 -3.82 -11.18
N GLN A 20 -8.68 -3.04 -12.26
CA GLN A 20 -7.89 -3.38 -13.44
C GLN A 20 -6.86 -2.28 -13.63
N PHE A 21 -5.63 -2.69 -13.92
CA PHE A 21 -4.52 -1.79 -14.22
C PHE A 21 -3.50 -2.52 -15.09
N ASN A 22 -2.72 -1.76 -15.86
CA ASN A 22 -1.57 -2.29 -16.60
C ASN A 22 -0.32 -2.43 -15.69
N ALA A 23 0.74 -3.04 -16.20
CA ALA A 23 1.96 -3.29 -15.42
C ALA A 23 2.64 -2.01 -14.90
N ARG A 24 2.58 -0.89 -15.65
CA ARG A 24 3.15 0.39 -15.24
C ARG A 24 2.35 1.01 -14.09
N GLU A 25 1.02 0.98 -14.19
CA GLU A 25 0.13 1.43 -13.12
C GLU A 25 0.29 0.59 -11.86
N ALA A 26 0.42 -0.74 -12.01
CA ALA A 26 0.72 -1.64 -10.91
C ALA A 26 2.02 -1.25 -10.20
N MET A 27 3.09 -1.02 -10.95
CA MET A 27 4.39 -0.63 -10.41
C MET A 27 4.26 0.64 -9.55
N HIS A 28 3.68 1.70 -10.12
CA HIS A 28 3.51 2.97 -9.38
C HIS A 28 2.62 2.83 -8.14
N LEU A 29 1.51 2.10 -8.25
CA LEU A 29 0.58 1.92 -7.13
C LEU A 29 1.21 1.11 -6.00
N LEU A 30 1.85 -0.01 -6.33
CA LEU A 30 2.40 -0.92 -5.33
C LEU A 30 3.57 -0.27 -4.60
N GLU A 31 4.52 0.32 -5.31
CA GLU A 31 5.67 0.99 -4.70
C GLU A 31 5.24 2.13 -3.77
N LEU A 32 4.27 2.95 -4.18
CA LEU A 32 3.76 4.05 -3.35
C LEU A 32 3.00 3.55 -2.12
N ARG A 33 2.15 2.52 -2.27
CA ARG A 33 1.22 2.08 -1.21
C ARG A 33 1.83 1.10 -0.21
N THR A 34 2.97 0.50 -0.53
CA THR A 34 3.71 -0.33 0.43
C THR A 34 4.67 0.45 1.33
N GLY A 35 4.96 1.72 1.02
CA GLY A 35 5.88 2.52 1.83
C GLY A 35 5.45 2.67 3.30
N ILE A 36 6.43 2.89 4.18
CA ILE A 36 6.30 2.99 5.66
C ILE A 36 5.26 4.01 6.13
N GLN A 37 4.96 5.04 5.34
CA GLN A 37 3.96 6.06 5.66
C GLN A 37 2.52 5.66 5.29
N GLY A 38 2.35 4.52 4.61
CA GLY A 38 1.04 3.99 4.26
C GLY A 38 0.42 3.21 5.42
N HIS A 39 -0.89 3.33 5.60
CA HIS A 39 -1.65 2.58 6.61
C HIS A 39 -1.41 1.06 6.47
N PRO A 40 -1.33 0.27 7.56
CA PRO A 40 -0.91 -1.13 7.51
C PRO A 40 -1.78 -1.98 6.59
N SER A 41 -3.10 -1.76 6.64
CA SER A 41 -4.06 -2.48 5.79
C SER A 41 -3.79 -2.29 4.30
N TYR A 42 -3.35 -1.11 3.86
CA TYR A 42 -3.05 -0.84 2.46
C TYR A 42 -1.70 -1.44 2.06
N ARG A 43 -0.70 -1.38 2.95
CA ARG A 43 0.61 -2.02 2.72
C ARG A 43 0.45 -3.53 2.53
N SER A 44 -0.31 -4.18 3.41
CA SER A 44 -0.58 -5.61 3.32
C SER A 44 -1.24 -6.00 1.99
N VAL A 45 -2.22 -5.23 1.53
CA VAL A 45 -2.86 -5.46 0.22
C VAL A 45 -1.86 -5.28 -0.92
N GLY A 46 -1.05 -4.22 -0.91
CA GLY A 46 -0.03 -3.99 -1.93
C GLY A 46 1.03 -5.10 -1.99
N GLN A 47 1.53 -5.54 -0.83
CA GLN A 47 2.49 -6.65 -0.74
C GLN A 47 1.90 -7.96 -1.27
N GLN A 48 0.63 -8.24 -0.97
CA GLN A 48 -0.08 -9.40 -1.50
C GLN A 48 -0.26 -9.30 -3.02
N MET A 49 -0.63 -8.14 -3.55
CA MET A 49 -0.74 -7.91 -4.99
C MET A 49 0.59 -8.17 -5.71
N HIS A 50 1.71 -7.69 -5.15
CA HIS A 50 3.04 -7.95 -5.70
C HIS A 50 3.35 -9.46 -5.77
N LYS A 51 3.05 -10.20 -4.69
CA LYS A 51 3.20 -11.67 -4.66
C LYS A 51 2.31 -12.36 -5.70
N LEU A 52 1.06 -11.90 -5.85
CA LEU A 52 0.13 -12.46 -6.84
C LEU A 52 0.61 -12.22 -8.29
N ILE A 53 1.24 -11.08 -8.58
CA ILE A 53 1.84 -10.82 -9.89
C ILE A 53 2.97 -11.81 -10.20
N ALA A 54 3.83 -12.10 -9.22
CA ALA A 54 4.90 -13.08 -9.37
C ALA A 54 4.36 -14.52 -9.45
N ASP A 55 3.60 -14.94 -8.44
CA ASP A 55 3.33 -16.37 -8.18
C ASP A 55 2.07 -16.89 -8.86
N LYS A 56 1.08 -16.02 -9.10
CA LYS A 56 -0.20 -16.42 -9.72
C LYS A 56 -0.30 -16.02 -11.17
N ALA A 57 0.11 -14.80 -11.52
CA ALA A 57 0.16 -14.39 -12.92
C ALA A 57 1.42 -14.89 -13.64
N GLY A 58 2.47 -15.30 -12.91
CA GLY A 58 3.71 -15.83 -13.49
C GLY A 58 4.62 -14.76 -14.10
N HIS A 59 4.38 -13.48 -13.82
CA HIS A 59 5.12 -12.37 -14.41
C HIS A 59 6.36 -12.01 -13.58
N HIS A 60 7.29 -12.97 -13.43
CA HIS A 60 8.47 -12.84 -12.58
C HIS A 60 9.31 -11.60 -12.90
N THR A 61 9.65 -11.37 -14.17
CA THR A 61 10.45 -10.21 -14.59
C THR A 61 9.75 -8.89 -14.28
N ILE A 62 8.42 -8.82 -14.39
CA ILE A 62 7.66 -7.61 -14.05
C ILE A 62 7.71 -7.37 -12.55
N ALA A 63 7.50 -8.40 -11.72
CA ALA A 63 7.61 -8.29 -10.28
C ALA A 63 9.03 -7.87 -9.85
N GLU A 64 10.06 -8.48 -10.41
CA GLU A 64 11.47 -8.13 -10.14
C GLU A 64 11.83 -6.68 -10.52
N MET A 65 11.14 -6.09 -11.51
CA MET A 65 11.31 -4.68 -11.85
C MET A 65 10.72 -3.73 -10.80
N MET A 66 9.78 -4.18 -9.95
CA MET A 66 9.14 -3.37 -8.90
C MET A 66 10.03 -3.27 -7.65
N LYS A 67 11.20 -2.65 -7.80
CA LYS A 67 12.29 -2.65 -6.80
C LYS A 67 11.93 -1.92 -5.50
N PHE A 68 10.96 -1.01 -5.52
CA PHE A 68 10.61 -0.19 -4.36
C PHE A 68 9.37 -0.71 -3.61
N VAL A 69 8.88 -1.90 -3.93
CA VAL A 69 7.82 -2.54 -3.15
C VAL A 69 8.40 -2.98 -1.81
N ASP A 70 7.91 -2.37 -0.76
CA ASP A 70 8.40 -2.58 0.60
C ASP A 70 7.71 -3.78 1.24
N HIS A 71 8.48 -4.84 1.48
CA HIS A 71 8.06 -6.06 2.19
C HIS A 71 8.53 -6.09 3.65
N SER A 72 9.06 -4.99 4.17
CA SER A 72 9.37 -4.88 5.60
C SER A 72 8.09 -5.01 6.44
N GLY A 73 8.25 -5.49 7.68
CA GLY A 73 7.15 -5.66 8.64
C GLY A 73 6.43 -4.35 8.97
N GLU A 74 5.38 -4.44 9.79
CA GLU A 74 4.70 -3.24 10.30
C GLU A 74 5.64 -2.46 11.22
N PRO A 75 5.94 -1.18 10.93
CA PRO A 75 6.66 -0.32 11.86
C PRO A 75 5.75 -0.05 13.06
N GLU A 76 6.25 -0.27 14.28
CA GLU A 76 5.50 -0.05 15.53
C GLU A 76 4.92 1.38 15.65
N LEU A 77 5.54 2.37 14.99
CA LEU A 77 5.13 3.78 15.04
C LEU A 77 5.33 4.48 13.68
N GLU A 78 4.36 4.32 12.77
CA GLU A 78 4.41 4.75 11.36
C GLU A 78 4.83 6.22 11.12
N ARG A 79 4.50 7.14 12.04
CA ARG A 79 4.79 8.58 11.89
C ARG A 79 6.01 9.07 12.67
N LEU A 80 6.48 8.34 13.68
CA LEU A 80 7.48 8.86 14.62
C LEU A 80 8.82 9.14 13.93
N GLU A 81 9.27 8.25 13.06
CA GLU A 81 10.54 8.44 12.34
C GLU A 81 10.47 9.55 11.28
N ALA A 82 9.29 9.76 10.69
CA ALA A 82 9.08 10.85 9.75
C ALA A 82 9.09 12.20 10.47
N GLU A 83 8.43 12.28 11.64
CA GLU A 83 8.44 13.46 12.50
C GLU A 83 9.86 13.78 13.00
N ARG A 84 10.62 12.78 13.47
CA ARG A 84 12.03 12.96 13.88
C ARG A 84 12.92 13.49 12.74
N ARG A 85 12.77 12.94 11.52
CA ARG A 85 13.54 13.42 10.35
C ARG A 85 13.13 14.83 9.94
N ALA A 86 11.86 15.18 10.08
CA ALA A 86 11.38 16.54 9.80
C ALA A 86 11.93 17.55 10.83
N GLU A 87 11.99 17.16 12.10
CA GLU A 87 12.57 17.96 13.18
C GLU A 87 14.07 18.19 12.97
N GLN A 88 14.84 17.14 12.68
CA GLN A 88 16.27 17.25 12.35
C GLN A 88 16.56 18.20 11.18
N ARG A 89 15.69 18.26 10.16
CA ARG A 89 15.84 19.21 9.04
C ARG A 89 15.53 20.65 9.45
N ARG A 90 14.71 20.88 10.47
CA ARG A 90 14.41 22.22 10.99
C ARG A 90 15.52 22.76 11.88
N GLU A 91 16.22 21.88 12.58
CA GLU A 91 17.33 22.22 13.47
C GLU A 91 18.69 22.33 12.74
N ALA A 92 18.76 21.91 11.47
CA ALA A 92 19.95 22.08 10.65
C ALA A 92 20.16 23.58 10.30
N PRO A 93 21.36 24.14 10.57
CA PRO A 93 21.68 25.55 10.34
C PRO A 93 21.75 25.94 8.85
#